data_AF-A0A8K0AFA2-F1
#
_entry.id   AF-A0A8K0AFA2-F1
#
_cell.length_a   1.000
_cell.length_b   1.000
_cell.length_c   1.000
_cell.angle_alpha   90.00
_cell.angle_beta   90.00
_cell.angle_gamma   90.00
#
_symmetry.space_group_name_H-M   'P 1'
#
loop_
_entity.id
_entity.type
_entity.pdbx_description
1 polymer ?
#
loop_
_entity_poly.entity_id
_entity_poly.type
_entity_poly.pdbx_seq_one_letter_code
_entity_poly.pdbx_strand_id
1 'polypeptide(L)'
;MRTLPVLTATAALLLVLHIDPARCVPPEMSADMYCLGCKATVKELIKVVDSEDNHKSHSTKVSKAMATTCKHENFNRLKYVPGKYVEACLQLLETYASTVESLLMNTDHSDLERQLCHDLSDACHGAPDHKHDPTRPEIVVDDSGNVKFVDGTHVKAKRPNPVRPNMHSEL
;
A
#
# COMPACT_ATOMS: atom_id res chain seq x y z
N MET A 1 -53.86 -51.32 8.33
CA MET A 1 -53.99 -50.34 7.22
C MET A 1 -53.76 -48.96 7.81
N ARG A 2 -52.66 -48.29 7.44
CA ARG A 2 -52.62 -46.99 6.71
C ARG A 2 -53.20 -45.82 7.55
N THR A 3 -52.54 -44.70 7.85
CA THR A 3 -51.39 -43.99 7.24
C THR A 3 -50.98 -42.84 8.19
N LEU A 4 -49.68 -42.51 8.26
CA LEU A 4 -49.14 -41.32 8.93
C LEU A 4 -49.54 -40.02 8.21
N PRO A 5 -49.79 -38.89 8.90
CA PRO A 5 -49.67 -37.57 8.31
C PRO A 5 -48.21 -37.12 8.33
N VAL A 6 -47.70 -36.93 7.12
CA VAL A 6 -46.41 -36.34 6.76
C VAL A 6 -46.60 -34.82 6.60
N LEU A 7 -45.54 -34.06 6.88
CA LEU A 7 -45.29 -32.65 6.58
C LEU A 7 -45.84 -31.59 7.55
N THR A 8 -44.93 -30.94 8.27
CA THR A 8 -44.81 -29.49 8.18
C THR A 8 -43.34 -29.10 7.99
N ALA A 9 -43.11 -28.31 6.93
CA ALA A 9 -41.82 -27.92 6.42
C ALA A 9 -41.10 -26.96 7.37
N THR A 10 -39.90 -27.33 7.80
CA THR A 10 -38.95 -26.40 8.40
C THR A 10 -38.32 -25.56 7.29
N ALA A 11 -38.97 -24.46 6.95
CA ALA A 11 -38.32 -23.37 6.23
C ALA A 11 -37.28 -22.73 7.16
N ALA A 12 -36.08 -23.33 7.22
CA ALA A 12 -34.93 -22.72 7.85
C ALA A 12 -34.58 -21.47 7.05
N LEU A 13 -35.01 -20.32 7.57
CA LEU A 13 -34.66 -19.00 7.10
C LEU A 13 -33.13 -18.86 7.24
N LEU A 14 -32.41 -19.20 6.17
CA LEU A 14 -30.99 -18.87 5.99
C LEU A 14 -30.90 -17.36 5.84
N LEU A 15 -30.87 -16.66 6.98
CA LEU A 15 -30.29 -15.32 7.06
C LEU A 15 -28.80 -15.48 6.76
N VAL A 16 -28.47 -15.52 5.47
CA VAL A 16 -27.12 -15.23 5.00
C VAL A 16 -26.90 -13.77 5.36
N LEU A 17 -26.33 -13.55 6.55
CA LEU A 17 -25.69 -12.30 6.89
C LEU A 17 -24.71 -12.05 5.75
N HIS A 18 -25.05 -11.11 4.88
CA HIS A 18 -24.10 -10.50 3.99
C HIS A 18 -23.18 -9.72 4.92
N ILE A 19 -22.18 -10.42 5.46
CA ILE A 19 -20.98 -9.79 5.96
C ILE A 19 -20.40 -9.19 4.69
N ASP A 20 -20.76 -7.93 4.40
CA ASP A 20 -19.93 -7.07 3.57
C ASP A 20 -18.52 -7.30 4.13
N PRO A 21 -17.59 -7.91 3.37
CA PRO A 21 -16.24 -8.06 3.85
C PRO A 21 -15.80 -6.65 4.20
N ALA A 22 -15.68 -6.40 5.50
CA ALA A 22 -15.39 -5.09 6.03
C ALA A 22 -14.19 -4.60 5.25
N ARG A 23 -14.35 -3.46 4.55
CA ARG A 23 -13.30 -2.80 3.76
C ARG A 23 -11.97 -3.06 4.46
N CYS A 24 -11.09 -3.85 3.84
CA CYS A 24 -9.88 -4.38 4.49
C CYS A 24 -8.78 -3.31 4.64
N VAL A 25 -9.18 -2.05 4.69
CA VAL A 25 -8.33 -0.92 4.99
C VAL A 25 -8.26 -0.82 6.51
N PRO A 26 -7.05 -0.87 7.10
CA PRO A 26 -6.89 -0.69 8.54
C PRO A 26 -7.52 0.63 9.01
N PRO A 27 -8.22 0.67 10.17
CA PRO A 27 -8.95 1.86 10.62
C PRO A 27 -8.05 3.08 10.85
N GLU A 28 -6.76 2.84 11.13
CA GLU A 28 -5.74 3.87 11.36
C GLU A 28 -5.19 4.48 10.04
N MET A 29 -5.65 3.99 8.88
CA MET A 29 -5.13 4.37 7.57
C MET A 29 -6.25 4.73 6.59
N SER A 30 -6.03 5.78 5.80
CA SER A 30 -6.92 6.08 4.67
C SER A 30 -6.77 5.05 3.56
N ALA A 31 -7.85 4.76 2.83
CA ALA A 31 -7.81 3.88 1.65
C ALA A 31 -6.74 4.31 0.63
N ASP A 32 -6.54 5.61 0.46
CA ASP A 32 -5.52 6.17 -0.43
C ASP A 32 -4.09 5.72 -0.05
N MET A 33 -3.73 5.94 1.22
CA MET A 33 -2.43 5.54 1.76
C MET A 33 -2.25 4.02 1.80
N TYR A 34 -3.32 3.25 2.04
CA TYR A 34 -3.23 1.79 2.04
C TYR A 34 -3.01 1.23 0.64
N CYS A 35 -3.70 1.77 -0.37
CA CYS A 35 -3.45 1.45 -1.78
C CYS A 35 -2.01 1.77 -2.19
N LEU A 36 -1.54 2.99 -1.90
CA LEU A 36 -0.17 3.41 -2.19
C LEU A 36 0.86 2.52 -1.46
N GLY A 37 0.57 2.17 -0.21
CA GLY A 37 1.35 1.24 0.60
C GLY A 37 1.45 -0.14 -0.04
N CYS A 38 0.33 -0.69 -0.51
CA CYS A 38 0.29 -1.98 -1.18
C CYS A 38 1.13 -1.98 -2.45
N LYS A 39 0.91 -0.99 -3.35
CA LYS A 39 1.67 -0.86 -4.60
C LYS A 39 3.17 -0.73 -4.36
N ALA A 40 3.57 0.13 -3.41
CA ALA A 40 4.97 0.29 -3.03
C ALA A 40 5.57 -1.00 -2.46
N THR A 41 4.82 -1.73 -1.65
CA THR A 41 5.24 -3.01 -1.08
C THR A 41 5.49 -4.05 -2.16
N VAL A 42 4.57 -4.19 -3.11
CA VAL A 42 4.72 -5.14 -4.24
C VAL A 42 5.95 -4.82 -5.06
N LYS A 43 6.15 -3.55 -5.43
CA LYS A 43 7.31 -3.13 -6.21
C LYS A 43 8.63 -3.45 -5.51
N GLU A 44 8.68 -3.22 -4.20
CA GLU A 44 9.88 -3.51 -3.43
C GLU A 44 10.10 -5.02 -3.24
N LEU A 45 9.04 -5.81 -3.03
CA LEU A 45 9.14 -7.28 -2.97
C LEU A 45 9.77 -7.84 -4.25
N ILE A 46 9.24 -7.45 -5.42
CA ILE A 46 9.74 -7.88 -6.73
C ILE A 46 11.21 -7.45 -6.89
N LYS A 47 11.50 -6.18 -6.60
CA LYS A 47 12.87 -5.65 -6.67
C LYS A 47 13.84 -6.44 -5.79
N VAL A 48 13.46 -6.79 -4.56
CA VAL A 48 14.34 -7.59 -3.68
C VAL A 48 14.53 -8.98 -4.26
N VAL A 49 13.47 -9.65 -4.75
CA VAL A 49 13.60 -10.97 -5.38
C VAL A 49 14.51 -10.93 -6.61
N ASP A 50 14.35 -9.93 -7.48
CA ASP A 50 15.10 -9.80 -8.74
C ASP A 50 16.55 -9.36 -8.54
N SER A 51 16.82 -8.56 -7.50
CA SER A 51 18.17 -8.05 -7.21
C SER A 51 19.10 -9.06 -6.54
N GLU A 52 18.58 -10.21 -6.06
CA GLU A 52 19.39 -11.22 -5.40
C GLU A 52 20.23 -12.04 -6.37
N ASP A 53 21.40 -12.46 -5.88
CA ASP A 53 22.35 -13.32 -6.58
C ASP A 53 21.66 -14.55 -7.21
N ASN A 54 21.92 -14.79 -8.49
CA ASN A 54 21.42 -15.92 -9.27
C ASN A 54 21.87 -17.28 -8.72
N HIS A 55 22.88 -17.32 -7.86
CA HIS A 55 23.32 -18.54 -7.19
C HIS A 55 22.41 -18.97 -6.02
N LYS A 56 21.50 -18.12 -5.56
CA LYS A 56 20.55 -18.46 -4.48
C LYS A 56 19.28 -19.10 -5.05
N SER A 57 18.72 -20.06 -4.30
CA SER A 57 17.43 -20.64 -4.63
C SER A 57 16.33 -19.57 -4.61
N HIS A 58 15.34 -19.70 -5.51
CA HIS A 58 14.22 -18.76 -5.58
C HIS A 58 13.50 -18.62 -4.24
N SER A 59 13.26 -19.74 -3.54
CA SER A 59 12.65 -19.74 -2.21
C SER A 59 13.45 -18.92 -1.19
N THR A 60 14.78 -18.98 -1.22
CA THR A 60 15.63 -18.14 -0.37
C THR A 60 15.48 -16.66 -0.69
N LYS A 61 15.35 -16.31 -1.99
CA LYS A 61 15.12 -14.92 -2.42
C LYS A 61 13.78 -14.40 -1.91
N VAL A 62 12.71 -15.18 -2.08
CA VAL A 62 11.35 -14.84 -1.61
C VAL A 62 11.33 -14.68 -0.08
N SER A 63 11.89 -15.63 0.67
CA SER A 63 11.96 -15.54 2.13
C SER A 63 12.68 -14.29 2.61
N LYS A 64 13.79 -13.91 1.95
CA LYS A 64 14.50 -12.66 2.23
C LYS A 64 13.65 -11.43 1.90
N ALA A 65 12.98 -11.42 0.75
CA ALA A 65 12.10 -10.32 0.36
C ALA A 65 11.00 -10.09 1.41
N MET A 66 10.32 -11.15 1.84
CA MET A 66 9.30 -11.09 2.90
C MET A 66 9.85 -10.52 4.21
N ALA A 67 11.07 -10.91 4.61
CA ALA A 67 11.67 -10.47 5.87
C ALA A 67 12.22 -9.03 5.84
N THR A 68 12.51 -8.47 4.66
CA THR A 68 13.28 -7.21 4.57
C THR A 68 12.54 -6.08 3.88
N THR A 69 11.43 -6.34 3.19
CA THR A 69 10.74 -5.32 2.40
C THR A 69 10.17 -4.19 3.26
N CYS A 70 9.56 -4.48 4.40
CA CYS A 70 8.91 -3.45 5.24
C CYS A 70 9.88 -2.56 6.04
N LYS A 71 11.15 -2.44 5.63
CA LYS A 71 12.11 -1.56 6.29
C LYS A 71 12.00 -0.13 5.78
N HIS A 72 12.30 0.82 6.66
CA HIS A 72 12.17 2.25 6.37
C HIS A 72 13.05 2.67 5.18
N GLU A 73 14.28 2.13 5.08
CA GLU A 73 15.21 2.45 3.99
C GLU A 73 14.65 2.19 2.59
N ASN A 74 13.77 1.22 2.44
CA ASN A 74 13.20 0.84 1.15
C ASN A 74 12.17 1.85 0.63
N PHE A 75 11.58 2.64 1.52
CA PHE A 75 10.54 3.61 1.19
C PHE A 75 11.02 5.07 1.22
N ASN A 76 12.31 5.31 1.49
CA ASN A 76 12.89 6.65 1.64
C ASN A 76 12.73 7.56 0.40
N ARG A 77 12.56 6.97 -0.78
CA ARG A 77 12.41 7.69 -2.06
C ARG A 77 10.97 8.10 -2.36
N LEU A 78 10.01 7.63 -1.58
CA LEU A 78 8.59 7.90 -1.80
C LEU A 78 8.19 9.26 -1.21
N LYS A 79 7.13 9.85 -1.76
CA LYS A 79 6.69 11.21 -1.41
C LYS A 79 6.20 11.36 0.03
N TYR A 80 5.49 10.36 0.56
CA TYR A 80 4.98 10.42 1.92
C TYR A 80 6.03 9.97 2.94
N VAL A 81 5.81 10.33 4.21
CA VAL A 81 6.69 9.93 5.32
C VAL A 81 6.87 8.41 5.30
N PRO A 82 8.11 7.88 5.22
CA PRO A 82 8.31 6.45 4.98
C PRO A 82 7.69 5.57 6.07
N GLY A 83 7.48 6.11 7.28
CA GLY A 83 6.75 5.44 8.36
C GLY A 83 5.34 4.99 7.98
N LYS A 84 4.60 5.75 7.15
CA LYS A 84 3.25 5.37 6.70
C LYS A 84 3.26 4.22 5.68
N TYR A 85 4.30 4.15 4.84
CA TYR A 85 4.50 3.02 3.93
C TYR A 85 4.91 1.75 4.68
N VAL A 86 5.79 1.89 5.68
CA VAL A 86 6.17 0.77 6.57
C VAL A 86 4.93 0.22 7.29
N GLU A 87 4.10 1.09 7.85
CA GLU A 87 2.86 0.71 8.52
C GLU A 87 1.92 -0.07 7.58
N ALA A 88 1.72 0.42 6.35
CA ALA A 88 0.89 -0.26 5.35
C ALA A 88 1.48 -1.61 4.94
N CYS A 89 2.79 -1.68 4.73
CA CYS A 89 3.51 -2.90 4.37
C CYS A 89 3.36 -3.96 5.46
N LEU A 90 3.55 -3.58 6.73
CA LEU A 90 3.41 -4.50 7.86
C LEU A 90 1.98 -5.03 7.97
N GLN A 91 0.97 -4.17 7.86
CA GLN A 91 -0.44 -4.57 7.89
C GLN A 91 -0.79 -5.53 6.74
N LEU A 92 -0.31 -5.23 5.53
CA LEU A 92 -0.51 -6.07 4.35
C LEU A 92 0.14 -7.44 4.54
N LEU A 93 1.40 -7.50 4.96
CA LEU A 93 2.11 -8.76 5.15
C LEU A 93 1.61 -9.54 6.36
N GLU A 94 1.18 -8.89 7.43
CA GLU A 94 0.56 -9.57 8.58
C GLU A 94 -0.72 -10.31 8.17
N THR A 95 -1.52 -9.70 7.28
CA THR A 95 -2.78 -10.29 6.82
C THR A 95 -2.59 -11.30 5.69
N TYR A 96 -1.69 -11.02 4.76
CA TYR A 96 -1.58 -11.75 3.49
C TYR A 96 -0.24 -12.47 3.29
N ALA A 97 0.63 -12.60 4.31
CA ALA A 97 1.98 -13.18 4.18
C ALA A 97 2.02 -14.46 3.33
N SER A 98 1.20 -15.46 3.66
CA SER A 98 1.19 -16.75 2.97
C SER A 98 0.78 -16.61 1.51
N THR A 99 -0.18 -15.73 1.22
CA THR A 99 -0.64 -15.46 -0.15
C THR A 99 0.42 -14.73 -0.94
N VAL A 100 1.06 -13.71 -0.35
CA VAL A 100 2.15 -12.96 -0.97
C VAL A 100 3.34 -13.87 -1.26
N GLU A 101 3.73 -14.72 -0.31
CA GLU A 101 4.80 -15.71 -0.51
C GLU A 101 4.47 -16.64 -1.67
N SER A 102 3.27 -17.22 -1.70
CA SER A 102 2.82 -18.10 -2.79
C SER A 102 2.85 -17.40 -4.15
N LEU A 103 2.39 -16.15 -4.21
CA LEU A 103 2.40 -15.36 -5.45
C LEU A 103 3.83 -15.03 -5.90
N LEU A 104 4.73 -14.69 -4.97
CA LEU A 104 6.13 -14.43 -5.26
C LEU A 104 6.92 -15.69 -5.65
N MET A 105 6.47 -16.87 -5.23
CA MET A 105 7.08 -18.14 -5.65
C MET A 105 6.82 -18.46 -7.12
N ASN A 106 5.83 -17.84 -7.75
CA ASN A 106 5.68 -17.87 -9.21
C ASN A 106 6.78 -17.04 -9.88
N THR A 107 7.20 -17.43 -11.09
CA THR A 107 8.27 -16.71 -11.82
C THR A 107 7.78 -15.52 -12.63
N ASP A 108 6.46 -15.35 -12.78
CA ASP A 108 5.84 -14.21 -13.45
C ASP A 108 5.18 -13.31 -12.41
N HIS A 109 5.70 -12.08 -12.27
CA HIS A 109 5.21 -11.09 -11.33
C HIS A 109 4.47 -9.93 -12.00
N SER A 110 4.22 -10.01 -13.32
CA SER A 110 3.62 -8.92 -14.11
C SER A 110 2.26 -8.47 -13.58
N ASP A 111 1.46 -9.39 -13.04
CA ASP A 111 0.13 -9.13 -12.48
C ASP A 111 0.10 -9.08 -10.94
N LEU A 112 1.25 -9.17 -10.26
CA LEU A 112 1.29 -9.29 -8.80
C LEU A 112 0.64 -8.10 -8.08
N GLU A 113 0.88 -6.88 -8.59
CA GLU A 113 0.27 -5.66 -8.02
C GLU A 113 -1.25 -5.70 -8.13
N ARG A 114 -1.76 -6.10 -9.30
CA ARG A 114 -3.21 -6.20 -9.53
C ARG A 114 -3.84 -7.26 -8.64
N GLN A 115 -3.29 -8.48 -8.65
CA GLN A 115 -3.81 -9.59 -7.86
C GLN A 115 -3.82 -9.25 -6.36
N LEU A 116 -2.71 -8.73 -5.84
CA LEU A 116 -2.61 -8.44 -4.42
C LEU A 116 -3.41 -7.19 -4.03
N CYS A 117 -3.22 -6.06 -4.70
CA CYS A 117 -3.74 -4.76 -4.26
C CYS A 117 -5.19 -4.49 -4.67
N HIS A 118 -5.71 -5.18 -5.68
CA HIS A 118 -7.10 -5.04 -6.11
C HIS A 118 -7.92 -6.29 -5.81
N ASP A 119 -7.47 -7.47 -6.24
CA ASP A 119 -8.32 -8.65 -6.23
C ASP A 119 -8.39 -9.33 -4.84
N LEU A 120 -7.28 -9.36 -4.10
CA LEU A 120 -7.16 -10.10 -2.83
C LEU A 120 -7.29 -9.23 -1.59
N SER A 121 -6.61 -8.07 -1.55
CA SER A 121 -6.64 -7.18 -0.38
C SER A 121 -7.69 -6.08 -0.47
N ASP A 122 -8.25 -5.84 -1.66
CA ASP A 122 -9.15 -4.71 -1.95
C ASP A 122 -8.54 -3.34 -1.54
N ALA A 123 -7.21 -3.27 -1.37
CA ALA A 123 -6.51 -2.12 -0.83
C ALA A 123 -6.71 -0.86 -1.69
N CYS A 124 -6.87 -1.05 -2.99
CA CYS A 124 -7.06 0.02 -3.97
C CYS A 124 -8.52 0.26 -4.37
N HIS A 125 -9.49 -0.32 -3.66
CA HIS A 125 -10.90 -0.08 -3.92
C HIS A 125 -11.29 1.37 -3.66
N GLY A 126 -11.83 2.04 -4.68
CA GLY A 126 -12.27 3.43 -4.56
C GLY A 126 -11.14 4.43 -4.32
N ALA A 127 -9.88 3.99 -4.35
CA ALA A 127 -8.72 4.88 -4.33
C ALA A 127 -8.58 5.56 -5.71
N PRO A 128 -8.20 6.85 -5.76
CA PRO A 128 -7.92 7.50 -7.03
C PRO A 128 -6.77 6.78 -7.76
N ASP A 129 -6.86 6.72 -9.09
CA ASP A 129 -5.85 6.06 -9.92
C ASP A 129 -4.55 6.89 -9.94
N HIS A 130 -3.63 6.53 -9.05
CA HIS A 130 -2.26 7.03 -9.06
C HIS A 130 -1.46 6.27 -10.12
N LYS A 131 -1.65 6.65 -11.40
CA LYS A 131 -0.94 6.06 -12.54
C LYS A 131 0.59 6.15 -12.43
N HIS A 132 1.08 7.07 -11.62
CA HIS A 132 2.49 7.18 -11.27
C HIS A 132 2.63 7.33 -9.75
N ASP A 133 3.55 6.56 -9.17
CA ASP A 133 3.98 6.83 -7.79
C ASP A 133 4.50 8.25 -7.75
N PRO A 134 3.91 9.14 -6.96
CA PRO A 134 4.44 10.48 -6.85
C PRO A 134 5.78 10.36 -6.13
N THR A 135 6.88 10.55 -6.86
CA THR A 135 8.22 10.61 -6.32
C THR A 135 8.34 11.80 -5.38
N ARG A 136 9.15 11.66 -4.32
CA ARG A 136 9.50 12.80 -3.48
C ARG A 136 10.17 13.85 -4.38
N PRO A 137 9.77 15.13 -4.34
CA PRO A 137 10.44 16.15 -5.11
C PRO A 137 11.90 16.24 -4.66
N GLU A 138 12.81 16.07 -5.61
CA GLU A 138 14.23 16.32 -5.39
C GLU A 138 14.43 17.83 -5.30
N ILE A 139 14.91 18.28 -4.14
CA ILE A 139 15.20 19.68 -3.87
C ILE A 139 16.71 19.83 -4.02
N VAL A 140 17.14 20.46 -5.11
CA VAL A 140 18.56 20.76 -5.34
C VAL A 140 18.80 22.19 -4.89
N VAL A 141 19.71 22.36 -3.92
CA VAL A 141 20.23 23.68 -3.55
C VAL A 141 21.49 23.90 -4.36
N ASP A 142 21.52 24.95 -5.19
CA ASP A 142 22.74 25.31 -5.90
C ASP A 142 23.75 26.02 -5.00
N ASP A 143 25.00 26.14 -5.46
CA ASP A 143 26.09 26.78 -4.71
C ASP A 143 25.84 28.26 -4.38
N SER A 144 24.80 28.85 -4.98
CA SER A 144 24.36 30.23 -4.72
C SER A 144 23.20 30.30 -3.70
N GLY A 145 22.82 29.16 -3.11
CA GLY A 145 21.75 29.06 -2.13
C GLY A 145 20.33 29.08 -2.73
N ASN A 146 20.17 28.97 -4.05
CA ASN A 146 18.86 28.92 -4.68
C ASN A 146 18.33 27.49 -4.70
N VAL A 147 17.03 27.37 -4.38
CA VAL A 147 16.31 26.10 -4.45
C VAL A 147 15.76 25.90 -5.86
N LYS A 148 16.23 24.87 -6.55
CA LYS A 148 15.69 24.43 -7.83
C LYS A 148 14.86 23.16 -7.63
N PHE A 149 13.63 23.19 -8.14
CA PHE A 149 12.77 22.01 -8.25
C PHE A 149 13.09 21.31 -9.57
N VAL A 150 13.36 20.00 -9.52
CA VAL A 150 13.61 19.20 -10.74
C VAL A 150 12.31 19.02 -11.52
N ASP A 151 12.36 19.28 -12.82
CA ASP A 151 11.18 19.30 -13.71
C ASP A 151 10.49 17.93 -13.75
N GLY A 152 9.15 17.92 -13.65
CA GLY A 152 8.32 16.70 -13.50
C GLY A 152 7.68 16.51 -12.12
N THR A 153 7.95 17.40 -11.15
CA THR A 153 7.33 17.36 -9.82
C THR A 153 6.18 18.36 -9.70
N HIS A 154 4.94 17.87 -9.61
CA HIS A 154 3.78 18.71 -9.29
C HIS A 154 3.80 19.08 -7.80
N VAL A 155 4.53 20.14 -7.45
CA VAL A 155 4.48 20.73 -6.11
C VAL A 155 3.34 21.75 -6.09
N LYS A 156 2.19 21.40 -5.50
CA LYS A 156 1.20 22.42 -5.11
C LYS A 156 1.77 23.20 -3.93
N ALA A 157 2.49 24.28 -4.22
CA ALA A 157 2.94 25.20 -3.21
C ALA A 157 1.72 25.81 -2.51
N LYS A 158 1.49 25.45 -1.24
CA LYS A 158 0.57 26.20 -0.37
C LYS A 158 1.26 27.52 -0.08
N ARG A 159 0.72 28.64 -0.60
CA ARG A 159 1.26 29.97 -0.30
C ARG A 159 1.40 30.10 1.23
N PRO A 160 2.57 30.51 1.74
CA PRO A 160 2.70 30.87 3.15
C PRO A 160 1.61 31.89 3.49
N ASN A 161 0.93 31.70 4.62
CA ASN A 161 0.04 32.73 5.13
C ASN A 161 0.87 34.00 5.31
N PRO A 162 0.43 35.17 4.79
CA PRO A 162 1.15 36.41 4.98
C PRO A 162 1.33 36.66 6.48
N VAL A 163 2.59 36.71 6.91
CA VAL A 163 2.95 37.10 8.27
C VAL A 163 2.51 38.55 8.40
N ARG A 164 1.49 38.82 9.23
CA ARG A 164 1.14 40.19 9.60
C ARG A 164 2.36 40.78 10.32
N PRO A 165 2.92 41.92 9.87
CA PRO A 165 3.96 42.61 10.61
C PRO A 165 3.41 42.98 11.99
N ASN A 166 4.12 42.57 13.04
CA ASN A 166 3.80 42.95 14.40
C ASN A 166 4.19 44.43 14.58
N MET A 167 3.23 45.35 14.51
CA MET A 167 3.45 46.78 14.79
C MET A 167 3.55 47.04 16.30
N HIS A 168 4.53 46.44 16.96
CA HIS A 168 4.95 46.87 18.29
C HIS A 168 6.47 46.90 18.40
N SER A 169 7.02 47.93 17.78
CA SER A 169 8.21 48.62 18.24
C SER A 169 8.11 50.03 17.67
N GLU A 170 7.80 51.00 18.52
CA GLU A 170 8.67 52.14 18.84
C GLU A 170 7.88 53.20 19.64
N LEU A 171 8.51 53.61 20.75
CA LEU A 171 8.15 54.59 21.79
C LEU A 171 7.13 54.19 22.86
#